data_AF-A0A1B6JQ45-F1
#
_entry.id   AF-A0A1B6JQ45-F1
#
_cell.length_a   1.000
_cell.length_b   1.000
_cell.length_c   1.000
_cell.angle_alpha   90.00
_cell.angle_beta   90.00
_cell.angle_gamma   90.00
#
_symmetry.space_group_name_H-M   'P 1'
#
loop_
_entity.id
_entity.type
_entity.pdbx_description
1 polymer ?
#
loop_
_entity_poly.entity_id
_entity_poly.type
_entity_poly.pdbx_seq_one_letter_code
_entity_poly.pdbx_strand_id
1 'polypeptide(L)'
;LTQDYQALQQMLEQDIVRDLLIVMADPDRAWDSRTAATRALFEILQRDVDSCNFVVESGMKDVFESILSQYDEKMPALALIMTCNCITVLGSHPATRKKVVSPSLISSLLGCFRELPEDTMPLKLSACEALCGLLSEPETRHYLRILNGLETVWSAVTQRPNNIQFLQSAATFLHLCVTNDKGFTATLLRLNALNWLLSQGGLRNECPAWEVALETILNKFLPIKFAMTGRLDLTDITDSNFYITKLSLTRDQLDKNKFPILEYFIVNNCCPIQILYVANFEENYRLSSSGSLTSKRTASTKSILSKNESVLSMTNSYKCEKFRYVDVYLQEYIETMKTILNRNGFLSIESDRKDSVVDGDTIKKKALLIGEFVAKQMGGTDRFERCSIHTLDLHVNELKVEIMNSIIPVGWMRVGLHLERAFLFKVLADQVGLPAALVRGQYHQRGWVEIAVPCIPPAPRPAYPHHLLRPSHVVDLMASPVTLYPL
;
A
#
# COMPACT_ATOMS: atom_id res chain seq x y z
N LEU A 1 4.51 43.06 17.42
CA LEU A 1 3.18 42.44 17.21
C LEU A 1 3.05 41.05 17.87
N THR A 2 4.09 40.52 18.52
CA THR A 2 4.17 39.10 18.86
C THR A 2 3.57 38.69 20.22
N GLN A 3 3.19 39.60 21.13
CA GLN A 3 2.81 39.22 22.51
C GLN A 3 1.40 39.61 23.01
N ASP A 4 0.66 40.51 22.34
CA ASP A 4 -0.61 41.02 22.89
C ASP A 4 -1.85 40.50 22.16
N TYR A 5 -2.56 39.55 22.80
CA TYR A 5 -3.85 39.03 22.33
C TYR A 5 -4.93 40.12 22.21
N GLN A 6 -4.90 41.12 23.10
CA GLN A 6 -5.83 42.27 23.07
C GLN A 6 -5.61 43.18 21.86
N ALA A 7 -4.36 43.37 21.43
CA ALA A 7 -4.06 44.16 20.24
C ALA A 7 -4.53 43.44 18.96
N LEU A 8 -4.45 42.10 18.93
CA LEU A 8 -4.97 41.29 17.83
C LEU A 8 -6.50 41.40 17.71
N GLN A 9 -7.24 41.40 18.83
CA GLN A 9 -8.69 41.59 18.82
C GLN A 9 -9.11 42.97 18.29
N GLN A 10 -8.46 44.04 18.73
CA GLN A 10 -8.72 45.40 18.23
C GLN A 10 -8.38 45.55 16.74
N MET A 11 -7.38 44.81 16.26
CA MET A 11 -7.02 44.78 14.85
C MET A 11 -8.04 44.03 13.99
N LEU A 12 -8.60 42.92 14.49
CA LEU A 12 -9.62 42.15 13.77
C LEU A 12 -10.95 42.91 13.62
N GLU A 13 -11.26 43.82 14.55
CA GLU A 13 -12.44 44.70 14.47
C GLU A 13 -12.38 45.71 13.30
N GLN A 14 -11.21 45.94 12.69
CA GLN A 14 -11.00 46.94 11.64
C GLN A 14 -10.92 46.36 10.22
N ASP A 15 -11.41 45.14 9.98
CA ASP A 15 -11.42 44.50 8.64
C ASP A 15 -10.02 44.36 8.00
N ILE A 16 -8.97 44.36 8.83
CA ILE A 16 -7.55 44.42 8.41
C ILE A 16 -7.16 43.26 7.49
N VAL A 17 -7.76 42.08 7.67
CA VAL A 17 -7.52 40.91 6.81
C VAL A 17 -7.86 41.22 5.35
N ARG A 18 -8.95 41.96 5.11
CA ARG A 18 -9.37 42.37 3.77
C ARG A 18 -8.39 43.36 3.16
N ASP A 19 -7.97 44.36 3.93
CA ASP A 19 -7.02 45.36 3.46
C ASP A 19 -5.66 44.74 3.12
N LEU A 20 -5.18 43.79 3.93
CA LEU A 20 -3.95 43.06 3.65
C LEU A 20 -4.04 42.26 2.35
N LEU A 21 -5.16 41.60 2.09
CA LEU A 21 -5.38 40.86 0.83
C LEU A 21 -5.40 41.80 -0.39
N ILE A 22 -5.99 42.99 -0.26
CA ILE A 22 -5.98 44.01 -1.33
C ILE A 22 -4.54 44.47 -1.59
N VAL A 23 -3.75 44.75 -0.54
CA VAL A 23 -2.35 45.14 -0.68
C VAL A 23 -1.51 44.04 -1.34
N MET A 24 -1.80 42.79 -1.03
CA MET A 24 -1.14 41.63 -1.65
C MET A 24 -1.49 41.48 -3.14
N ALA A 25 -2.73 41.77 -3.53
CA ALA A 25 -3.23 41.59 -4.90
C ALA A 25 -2.82 42.72 -5.86
N ASP A 26 -2.53 43.91 -5.34
CA ASP A 26 -2.26 45.13 -6.12
C ASP A 26 -0.94 45.04 -6.92
N PRO A 27 -0.98 44.93 -8.26
CA PRO A 27 0.19 44.73 -9.12
C PRO A 27 1.11 45.96 -9.21
N ASP A 28 0.68 47.14 -8.76
CA ASP A 28 1.45 48.39 -8.85
C ASP A 28 2.30 48.65 -7.59
N ARG A 29 2.04 47.93 -6.49
CA ARG A 29 2.81 48.09 -5.24
C ARG A 29 4.16 47.39 -5.27
N ALA A 30 5.14 47.99 -4.59
CA ALA A 30 6.46 47.38 -4.40
C ALA A 30 6.39 46.04 -3.65
N TRP A 31 7.25 45.10 -4.04
CA TRP A 31 7.31 43.76 -3.44
C TRP A 31 7.57 43.77 -1.93
N ASP A 32 8.30 44.75 -1.40
CA ASP A 32 8.54 44.88 0.04
C ASP A 32 7.23 45.07 0.83
N SER A 33 6.33 45.91 0.30
CA SER A 33 5.02 46.16 0.91
C SER A 33 4.12 44.92 0.83
N ARG A 34 4.13 44.22 -0.31
CA ARG A 34 3.40 42.96 -0.46
C ARG A 34 3.93 41.88 0.47
N THR A 35 5.26 41.73 0.58
CA THR A 35 5.91 40.75 1.45
C THR A 35 5.59 41.02 2.92
N ALA A 36 5.63 42.28 3.34
CA ALA A 36 5.23 42.68 4.68
C ALA A 36 3.75 42.36 4.96
N ALA A 37 2.87 42.62 3.99
CA ALA A 37 1.45 42.28 4.10
C ALA A 37 1.22 40.77 4.19
N THR A 38 1.87 39.96 3.34
CA THR A 38 1.78 38.49 3.39
C THR A 38 2.27 37.94 4.73
N ARG A 39 3.38 38.48 5.26
CA ARG A 39 3.90 38.09 6.57
C ARG A 39 2.95 38.46 7.70
N ALA A 40 2.38 39.66 7.68
CA ALA A 40 1.41 40.09 8.69
C ALA A 40 0.16 39.20 8.64
N LEU A 41 -0.33 38.89 7.43
CA LEU A 41 -1.46 37.99 7.22
C LEU A 41 -1.16 36.59 7.78
N PHE A 42 0.02 36.04 7.51
CA PHE A 42 0.44 34.74 8.05
C PHE A 42 0.35 34.67 9.59
N GLU A 43 0.89 35.67 10.28
CA GLU A 43 0.87 35.75 11.75
C GLU A 43 -0.56 35.84 12.30
N ILE A 44 -1.48 36.50 11.60
CA ILE A 44 -2.89 36.58 11.96
C ILE A 44 -3.56 35.21 11.77
N LEU A 45 -3.37 34.58 10.60
CA LEU A 45 -3.98 33.29 10.27
C LEU A 45 -3.54 32.16 11.21
N GLN A 46 -2.31 32.21 11.72
CA GLN A 46 -1.85 31.22 12.71
C GLN A 46 -2.62 31.29 14.04
N ARG A 47 -3.18 32.44 14.39
CA ARG A 47 -3.77 32.71 15.70
C ARG A 47 -5.30 32.74 15.69
N ASP A 48 -5.89 33.06 14.54
CA ASP A 48 -7.33 33.24 14.40
C ASP A 48 -7.93 32.38 13.26
N VAL A 49 -8.88 31.53 13.65
CA VAL A 49 -9.59 30.62 12.74
C VAL A 49 -10.69 31.36 11.97
N ASP A 50 -11.28 32.41 12.56
CA ASP A 50 -12.34 33.18 11.90
C ASP A 50 -11.79 34.00 10.73
N SER A 51 -10.60 34.57 10.90
CA SER A 51 -9.80 35.13 9.80
C SER A 51 -9.54 34.11 8.69
N CYS A 52 -9.23 32.85 9.04
CA CYS A 52 -9.04 31.80 8.03
C CYS A 52 -10.32 31.56 7.22
N ASN A 53 -11.49 31.53 7.88
CA ASN A 53 -12.77 31.39 7.21
C ASN A 53 -13.06 32.60 6.31
N PHE A 54 -12.82 33.82 6.81
CA PHE A 54 -13.00 35.05 6.06
C PHE A 54 -12.18 35.08 4.77
N VAL A 55 -10.88 34.75 4.82
CA VAL A 55 -10.02 34.72 3.62
C VAL A 55 -10.61 33.82 2.54
N VAL A 56 -11.14 32.67 2.93
CA VAL A 56 -11.67 31.67 2.03
C VAL A 56 -13.06 32.01 1.48
N GLU A 57 -13.90 32.67 2.28
CA GLU A 57 -15.25 33.10 1.89
C GLU A 57 -15.26 34.42 1.12
N SER A 58 -14.25 35.27 1.33
CA SER A 58 -14.13 36.60 0.70
C SER A 58 -13.93 36.57 -0.82
N GLY A 59 -13.83 35.39 -1.45
CA GLY A 59 -13.59 35.23 -2.89
C GLY A 59 -12.19 35.64 -3.35
N MET A 60 -11.31 36.05 -2.43
CA MET A 60 -9.93 36.49 -2.70
C MET A 60 -8.90 35.36 -2.57
N LYS A 61 -9.33 34.09 -2.59
CA LYS A 61 -8.40 32.94 -2.56
C LYS A 61 -7.44 32.92 -3.76
N ASP A 62 -7.86 33.50 -4.88
CA ASP A 62 -7.09 33.60 -6.12
C ASP A 62 -5.87 34.55 -5.97
N VAL A 63 -5.81 35.37 -4.91
CA VAL A 63 -4.65 36.24 -4.63
C VAL A 63 -3.39 35.40 -4.41
N PHE A 64 -3.50 34.29 -3.66
CA PHE A 64 -2.38 33.39 -3.46
C PHE A 64 -1.94 32.72 -4.77
N GLU A 65 -2.91 32.34 -5.60
CA GLU A 65 -2.64 31.74 -6.91
C GLU A 65 -1.94 32.73 -7.85
N SER A 66 -2.44 33.97 -7.88
CA SER A 66 -1.87 35.07 -8.65
C SER A 66 -0.41 35.31 -8.29
N ILE A 67 -0.09 35.42 -6.99
CA ILE A 67 1.28 35.62 -6.51
C ILE A 67 2.18 34.44 -6.90
N LEU A 68 1.73 33.20 -6.73
CA LEU A 68 2.51 32.02 -7.09
C LEU A 68 2.69 31.87 -8.61
N SER A 69 1.71 32.31 -9.42
CA SER A 69 1.75 32.22 -10.88
C SER A 69 2.67 33.27 -11.54
N GLN A 70 2.87 34.42 -10.89
CA GLN A 70 3.69 35.54 -11.38
C GLN A 70 5.19 35.37 -11.07
N TYR A 71 5.68 34.13 -11.01
CA TYR A 71 7.10 33.89 -10.74
C TYR A 71 7.98 34.51 -11.85
N ASP A 72 8.62 35.63 -11.54
CA ASP A 72 9.63 36.31 -12.35
C ASP A 72 10.92 36.44 -11.52
N GLU A 73 12.09 36.48 -12.18
CA GLU A 73 13.43 36.54 -11.54
C GLU A 73 13.60 37.73 -10.58
N LYS A 74 12.70 38.71 -10.63
CA LYS A 74 12.68 39.93 -9.81
C LYS A 74 11.88 39.82 -8.50
N MET A 75 11.16 38.72 -8.25
CA MET A 75 10.35 38.56 -7.03
C MET A 75 11.20 38.11 -5.84
N PRO A 76 11.04 38.69 -4.63
CA PRO A 76 11.68 38.18 -3.41
C PRO A 76 11.19 36.77 -3.05
N ALA A 77 12.11 35.84 -2.83
CA ALA A 77 11.80 34.47 -2.41
C ALA A 77 10.94 34.43 -1.12
N LEU A 78 11.12 35.42 -0.23
CA LEU A 78 10.36 35.53 1.02
C LEU A 78 8.86 35.69 0.79
N ALA A 79 8.43 36.42 -0.25
CA ALA A 79 7.01 36.61 -0.55
C ALA A 79 6.33 35.29 -0.88
N LEU A 80 7.01 34.45 -1.68
CA LEU A 80 6.53 33.12 -2.06
C LEU A 80 6.49 32.17 -0.86
N ILE A 81 7.54 32.16 -0.04
CA ILE A 81 7.62 31.34 1.17
C ILE A 81 6.46 31.68 2.11
N MET A 82 6.24 32.97 2.40
CA MET A 82 5.13 33.39 3.27
C MET A 82 3.76 33.04 2.66
N THR A 83 3.63 33.11 1.34
CA THR A 83 2.40 32.70 0.63
C THR A 83 2.13 31.20 0.81
N CYS A 84 3.13 30.34 0.62
CA CYS A 84 3.02 28.91 0.89
C CYS A 84 2.68 28.62 2.36
N ASN A 85 3.26 29.39 3.29
CA ASN A 85 2.98 29.24 4.71
C ASN A 85 1.53 29.61 5.07
N CYS A 86 0.98 30.68 4.48
CA CYS A 86 -0.45 31.00 4.59
C CYS A 86 -1.32 29.84 4.10
N ILE A 87 -1.00 29.26 2.93
CA ILE A 87 -1.73 28.11 2.38
C ILE A 87 -1.64 26.90 3.32
N THR A 88 -0.48 26.67 3.94
CA THR A 88 -0.27 25.58 4.91
C THR A 88 -1.19 25.74 6.13
N VAL A 89 -1.33 26.96 6.66
CA VAL A 89 -2.23 27.26 7.78
C VAL A 89 -3.70 27.09 7.37
N LEU A 90 -4.08 27.58 6.19
CA LEU A 90 -5.43 27.40 5.64
C LEU A 90 -5.75 25.91 5.38
N GLY A 91 -4.75 25.12 4.96
CA GLY A 91 -4.85 23.68 4.78
C GLY A 91 -4.86 22.91 6.09
N SER A 92 -4.40 23.47 7.19
CA SER A 92 -4.40 22.80 8.50
C SER A 92 -5.81 22.66 9.08
N HIS A 93 -6.71 23.59 8.74
CA HIS A 93 -8.08 23.63 9.25
C HIS A 93 -9.07 22.92 8.29
N PRO A 94 -9.84 21.92 8.75
CA PRO A 94 -10.74 21.15 7.87
C PRO A 94 -11.81 21.96 7.15
N ALA A 95 -12.35 23.02 7.78
CA ALA A 95 -13.43 23.84 7.22
C ALA A 95 -12.99 24.68 6.01
N THR A 96 -11.76 25.19 6.05
CA THR A 96 -11.15 26.01 4.99
C THR A 96 -10.51 25.15 3.90
N ARG A 97 -9.93 24.00 4.27
CA ARG A 97 -9.18 23.12 3.38
C ARG A 97 -9.92 22.81 2.08
N LYS A 98 -11.17 22.34 2.15
CA LYS A 98 -11.97 21.98 0.97
C LYS A 98 -12.22 23.17 0.02
N LYS A 99 -12.40 24.37 0.57
CA LYS A 99 -12.73 25.57 -0.21
C LYS A 99 -11.49 26.22 -0.87
N VAL A 100 -10.30 25.99 -0.30
CA VAL A 100 -9.00 26.50 -0.78
C VAL A 100 -8.49 25.72 -1.98
N VAL A 101 -8.78 24.41 -2.06
CA VAL A 101 -8.27 23.56 -3.14
C VAL A 101 -8.82 24.01 -4.50
N SER A 102 -7.92 24.28 -5.43
CA SER A 102 -8.21 24.58 -6.81
C SER A 102 -7.15 23.94 -7.73
N PRO A 103 -7.47 23.63 -9.00
CA PRO A 103 -6.50 23.05 -9.92
C PRO A 103 -5.33 24.00 -10.23
N SER A 104 -5.60 25.31 -10.31
CA SER A 104 -4.62 26.37 -10.52
C SER A 104 -3.66 26.49 -9.34
N LEU A 105 -4.17 26.46 -8.10
CA LEU A 105 -3.32 26.50 -6.90
C LEU A 105 -2.35 25.33 -6.86
N ILE A 106 -2.82 24.10 -7.12
CA ILE A 106 -1.96 22.92 -7.13
C ILE A 106 -0.92 23.03 -8.26
N SER A 107 -1.31 23.51 -9.44
CA SER A 107 -0.35 23.74 -10.53
C SER A 107 0.72 24.77 -10.17
N SER A 108 0.34 25.87 -9.51
CA SER A 108 1.27 26.92 -9.07
C SER A 108 2.22 26.44 -7.96
N LEU A 109 1.71 25.65 -7.00
CA LEU A 109 2.54 25.01 -5.97
C LEU A 109 3.56 24.04 -6.59
N LEU A 110 3.14 23.23 -7.57
CA LEU A 110 4.06 22.36 -8.32
C LEU A 110 5.08 23.16 -9.14
N GLY A 111 4.71 24.36 -9.61
CA GLY A 111 5.62 25.30 -10.26
C GLY A 111 6.84 25.67 -9.40
N CYS A 112 6.67 25.72 -8.07
CA CYS A 112 7.74 26.05 -7.12
C CYS A 112 8.86 24.99 -7.06
N PHE A 113 8.63 23.78 -7.59
CA PHE A 113 9.60 22.69 -7.59
C PHE A 113 10.50 22.65 -8.83
N ARG A 114 10.21 23.47 -9.85
CA ARG A 114 11.02 23.57 -11.08
C ARG A 114 12.48 23.97 -10.79
N GLU A 115 13.35 23.82 -11.79
CA GLU A 115 14.77 24.16 -11.65
C GLU A 115 14.91 25.66 -11.38
N LEU A 116 15.18 25.97 -10.12
CA LEU A 116 15.34 27.32 -9.59
C LEU A 116 16.74 27.40 -8.96
N PRO A 117 17.36 28.60 -8.93
CA PRO A 117 18.70 28.80 -8.37
C PRO A 117 18.84 28.30 -6.92
N GLU A 118 20.08 28.08 -6.47
CA GLU A 118 20.43 27.37 -5.22
C GLU A 118 19.71 27.89 -3.96
N ASP A 119 19.41 29.19 -3.87
CA ASP A 119 18.74 29.84 -2.73
C ASP A 119 17.23 29.57 -2.57
N THR A 120 16.63 28.75 -3.44
CA THR A 120 15.18 28.48 -3.42
C THR A 120 14.75 27.24 -2.62
N MET A 121 15.67 26.59 -1.90
CA MET A 121 15.33 25.42 -1.07
C MET A 121 14.25 25.70 -0.01
N PRO A 122 14.24 26.84 0.71
CA PRO A 122 13.17 27.16 1.66
C PRO A 122 11.80 27.30 1.01
N LEU A 123 11.74 27.72 -0.27
CA LEU A 123 10.51 27.76 -1.05
C LEU A 123 10.00 26.35 -1.34
N LYS A 124 10.88 25.45 -1.80
CA LYS A 124 10.52 24.04 -2.05
C LYS A 124 10.01 23.34 -0.79
N LEU A 125 10.64 23.63 0.35
CA LEU A 125 10.18 23.14 1.66
C LEU A 125 8.76 23.62 1.97
N SER A 126 8.54 24.94 1.92
CA SER A 126 7.24 25.55 2.27
C SER A 126 6.12 25.12 1.30
N ALA A 127 6.43 24.97 0.01
CA ALA A 127 5.50 24.45 -0.98
C ALA A 127 5.16 22.97 -0.72
N CYS A 128 6.13 22.17 -0.27
CA CYS A 128 5.91 20.77 0.08
C CYS A 128 5.02 20.62 1.32
N GLU A 129 5.22 21.46 2.35
CA GLU A 129 4.37 21.51 3.54
C GLU A 129 2.93 21.92 3.20
N ALA A 130 2.76 22.92 2.32
CA ALA A 130 1.45 23.32 1.82
C ALA A 130 0.73 22.16 1.11
N LEU A 131 1.45 21.43 0.24
CA LEU A 131 0.89 20.24 -0.42
C LEU A 131 0.51 19.15 0.59
N CYS A 132 1.34 18.91 1.63
CA CYS A 132 1.02 17.97 2.71
C CYS A 132 -0.29 18.31 3.43
N GLY A 133 -0.51 19.59 3.74
CA GLY A 133 -1.73 20.05 4.40
C GLY A 133 -3.00 19.82 3.56
N LEU A 134 -2.88 19.90 2.22
CA LEU A 134 -4.00 19.74 1.30
C LEU A 134 -4.28 18.28 0.89
N LEU A 135 -3.31 17.37 1.00
CA LEU A 135 -3.41 15.96 0.54
C LEU A 135 -4.56 15.14 1.13
N SER A 136 -5.08 15.57 2.29
CA SER A 136 -6.24 14.93 2.92
C SER A 136 -7.50 15.05 2.05
N GLU A 137 -7.62 16.09 1.23
CA GLU A 137 -8.78 16.27 0.34
C GLU A 137 -8.70 15.40 -0.92
N PRO A 138 -9.81 14.76 -1.34
CA PRO A 138 -9.85 13.94 -2.54
C PRO A 138 -9.57 14.73 -3.82
N GLU A 139 -10.01 15.99 -3.87
CA GLU A 139 -9.81 16.91 -5.00
C GLU A 139 -8.32 17.16 -5.24
N THR A 140 -7.54 17.42 -4.18
CA THR A 140 -6.08 17.58 -4.26
C THR A 140 -5.40 16.36 -4.84
N ARG A 141 -5.80 15.14 -4.41
CA ARG A 141 -5.24 13.89 -4.93
C ARG A 141 -5.57 13.69 -6.40
N HIS A 142 -6.78 14.07 -6.83
CA HIS A 142 -7.17 14.02 -8.23
C HIS A 142 -6.31 14.96 -9.09
N TYR A 143 -6.12 16.21 -8.66
CA TYR A 143 -5.30 17.18 -9.39
C TYR A 143 -3.82 16.79 -9.43
N LEU A 144 -3.26 16.27 -8.33
CA LEU A 144 -1.88 15.78 -8.30
C LEU A 144 -1.63 14.65 -9.30
N ARG A 145 -2.63 13.79 -9.57
CA ARG A 145 -2.52 12.75 -10.60
C ARG A 145 -2.54 13.29 -12.01
N ILE A 146 -3.44 14.24 -12.30
CA ILE A 146 -3.54 14.82 -13.64
C ILE A 146 -2.27 15.60 -13.99
N LEU A 147 -1.70 16.29 -13.00
CA LEU A 147 -0.55 17.18 -13.18
C LEU A 147 0.81 16.47 -13.01
N ASN A 148 0.85 15.14 -12.84
CA ASN A 148 2.07 14.40 -12.52
C ASN A 148 2.85 15.04 -11.35
N GLY A 149 2.11 15.44 -10.30
CA GLY A 149 2.67 16.21 -9.19
C GLY A 149 3.63 15.38 -8.34
N LEU A 150 3.39 14.08 -8.22
CA LEU A 150 4.28 13.17 -7.51
C LEU A 150 5.64 13.06 -8.21
N GLU A 151 5.64 12.95 -9.54
CA GLU A 151 6.82 12.93 -10.39
C GLU A 151 7.63 14.22 -10.25
N THR A 152 6.92 15.36 -10.19
CA THR A 152 7.53 16.68 -10.04
C THR A 152 8.25 16.80 -8.70
N VAL A 153 7.60 16.48 -7.59
CA VAL A 153 8.22 16.52 -6.25
C VAL A 153 9.34 15.49 -6.15
N TRP A 154 9.16 14.30 -6.71
CA TRP A 154 10.17 13.25 -6.74
C TRP A 154 11.43 13.64 -7.53
N SER A 155 11.26 14.34 -8.65
CA SER A 155 12.40 14.87 -9.41
C SER A 155 13.22 15.87 -8.57
N ALA A 156 12.57 16.72 -7.78
CA ALA A 156 13.25 17.66 -6.88
C ALA A 156 14.02 16.95 -5.75
N VAL A 157 13.48 15.86 -5.21
CA VAL A 157 14.15 15.00 -4.20
C VAL A 157 15.44 14.40 -4.76
N THR A 158 15.36 13.84 -5.97
CA THR A 158 16.51 13.14 -6.59
C THR A 158 17.63 14.07 -7.04
N GLN A 159 17.31 15.32 -7.41
CA GLN A 159 18.30 16.33 -7.82
C GLN A 159 19.17 16.85 -6.66
N ARG A 160 18.64 16.97 -5.43
CA ARG A 160 19.37 17.56 -4.29
C ARG A 160 19.19 16.75 -2.99
N PRO A 161 19.89 15.61 -2.83
CA PRO A 161 19.76 14.74 -1.66
C PRO A 161 20.37 15.30 -0.36
N ASN A 162 21.08 16.43 -0.38
CA ASN A 162 21.84 16.90 0.79
C ASN A 162 21.03 17.80 1.75
N ASN A 163 19.79 18.18 1.42
CA ASN A 163 18.97 19.05 2.28
C ASN A 163 18.01 18.23 3.16
N ILE A 164 18.41 17.99 4.41
CA ILE A 164 17.68 17.16 5.37
C ILE A 164 16.27 17.71 5.66
N GLN A 165 16.10 19.02 5.78
CA GLN A 165 14.80 19.64 6.09
C GLN A 165 13.79 19.40 4.95
N PHE A 166 14.22 19.62 3.71
CA PHE A 166 13.41 19.33 2.55
C PHE A 166 13.08 17.83 2.43
N LEU A 167 14.07 16.96 2.68
CA LEU A 167 13.85 15.51 2.67
C LEU A 167 12.85 15.07 3.73
N GLN A 168 12.85 15.65 4.94
CA GLN A 168 11.85 15.35 5.96
C GLN A 168 10.44 15.66 5.46
N SER A 169 10.23 16.86 4.90
CA SER A 169 8.93 17.27 4.35
C SER A 169 8.52 16.42 3.13
N ALA A 170 9.46 16.10 2.23
CA ALA A 170 9.21 15.25 1.09
C ALA A 170 8.85 13.81 1.51
N ALA A 171 9.50 13.26 2.53
CA ALA A 171 9.12 11.96 3.08
C ALA A 171 7.71 11.97 3.68
N THR A 172 7.35 13.01 4.43
CA THR A 172 5.97 13.15 4.93
C THR A 172 4.97 13.26 3.79
N PHE A 173 5.30 13.98 2.72
CA PHE A 173 4.49 14.06 1.51
C PHE A 173 4.28 12.67 0.88
N LEU A 174 5.35 11.91 0.69
CA LEU A 174 5.30 10.55 0.14
C LEU A 174 4.44 9.62 1.01
N HIS A 175 4.66 9.65 2.32
CA HIS A 175 3.88 8.89 3.29
C HIS A 175 2.38 9.21 3.19
N LEU A 176 2.01 10.49 3.12
CA LEU A 176 0.62 10.94 3.02
C LEU A 176 -0.02 10.55 1.69
N CYS A 177 0.70 10.70 0.57
CA CYS A 177 0.24 10.26 -0.76
C CYS A 177 -0.14 8.78 -0.75
N VAL A 178 0.75 7.93 -0.23
CA VAL A 178 0.59 6.48 -0.21
C VAL A 178 -0.46 6.01 0.80
N THR A 179 -0.57 6.69 1.94
CA THR A 179 -1.56 6.38 2.97
C THR A 179 -2.98 6.66 2.47
N ASN A 180 -3.17 7.81 1.82
CA ASN A 180 -4.48 8.29 1.37
C ASN A 180 -4.94 7.68 0.04
N ASP A 181 -4.03 7.22 -0.82
CA ASP A 181 -4.42 6.69 -2.13
C ASP A 181 -3.47 5.65 -2.72
N LYS A 182 -4.02 4.46 -3.01
CA LYS A 182 -3.31 3.33 -3.62
C LYS A 182 -2.74 3.62 -5.01
N GLY A 183 -3.25 4.61 -5.75
CA GLY A 183 -2.72 4.88 -7.09
C GLY A 183 -1.34 5.53 -7.09
N PHE A 184 -0.96 6.29 -6.05
CA PHE A 184 0.36 6.94 -5.97
C PHE A 184 1.49 5.93 -5.75
N THR A 185 1.27 4.99 -4.83
CA THR A 185 1.39 3.56 -5.11
C THR A 185 2.24 3.16 -6.32
N ALA A 186 1.52 2.90 -7.41
CA ALA A 186 2.05 2.40 -8.67
C ALA A 186 2.99 3.41 -9.36
N THR A 187 2.73 4.72 -9.21
CA THR A 187 3.60 5.77 -9.75
C THR A 187 4.98 5.74 -9.09
N LEU A 188 5.06 5.58 -7.76
CA LEU A 188 6.36 5.46 -7.06
C LEU A 188 7.16 4.24 -7.52
N LEU A 189 6.49 3.13 -7.81
CA LEU A 189 7.16 1.95 -8.39
C LEU A 189 7.74 2.26 -9.76
N ARG A 190 6.99 2.94 -10.63
CA ARG A 190 7.48 3.33 -11.97
C ARG A 190 8.66 4.28 -11.91
N LEU A 191 8.70 5.16 -10.89
CA LEU A 191 9.78 6.12 -10.67
C LEU A 191 11.04 5.50 -10.03
N ASN A 192 11.07 4.18 -9.83
CA ASN A 192 12.13 3.47 -9.10
C ASN A 192 12.40 4.08 -7.72
N ALA A 193 11.36 4.65 -7.08
CA ALA A 193 11.53 5.42 -5.85
C ALA A 193 12.10 4.54 -4.73
N LEU A 194 11.62 3.31 -4.60
CA LEU A 194 12.11 2.32 -3.64
C LEU A 194 13.63 2.08 -3.72
N ASN A 195 14.18 1.95 -4.93
CA ASN A 195 15.61 1.71 -5.12
C ASN A 195 16.42 2.90 -4.63
N TRP A 196 16.00 4.10 -5.03
CA TRP A 196 16.61 5.33 -4.55
C TRP A 196 16.53 5.43 -3.02
N LEU A 197 15.35 5.18 -2.44
CA LEU A 197 15.13 5.17 -0.99
C LEU A 197 16.07 4.21 -0.26
N LEU A 198 16.34 3.03 -0.83
CA LEU A 198 17.20 2.02 -0.24
C LEU A 198 18.69 2.30 -0.43
N SER A 199 19.07 2.90 -1.56
CA SER A 199 20.45 3.28 -1.86
C SER A 199 20.99 4.33 -0.90
N GLN A 200 20.11 5.23 -0.42
CA GLN A 200 20.47 6.31 0.49
C GLN A 200 20.49 5.87 1.96
N GLY A 201 21.10 4.71 2.25
CA GLY A 201 21.10 4.09 3.58
C GLY A 201 21.62 4.97 4.72
N GLY A 202 22.46 5.98 4.42
CA GLY A 202 22.93 6.97 5.39
C GLY A 202 21.85 7.93 5.89
N LEU A 203 20.89 8.31 5.03
CA LEU A 203 19.79 9.22 5.37
C LEU A 203 18.82 8.64 6.41
N ARG A 204 18.84 7.32 6.63
CA ARG A 204 17.96 6.65 7.61
C ARG A 204 18.20 7.15 9.03
N ASN A 205 19.45 7.44 9.39
CA ASN A 205 19.77 7.93 10.74
C ASN A 205 19.51 9.43 10.88
N GLU A 206 19.54 10.18 9.78
CA GLU A 206 19.41 11.65 9.77
C GLU A 206 17.96 12.11 9.58
N CYS A 207 17.10 11.28 8.96
CA CYS A 207 15.73 11.61 8.62
C CYS A 207 14.75 10.48 9.03
N PRO A 208 14.16 10.53 10.23
CA PRO A 208 13.21 9.51 10.71
C PRO A 208 11.96 9.41 9.83
N ALA A 209 11.48 10.53 9.29
CA ALA A 209 10.34 10.56 8.37
C ALA A 209 10.58 9.68 7.13
N TRP A 210 11.85 9.54 6.71
CA TRP A 210 12.24 8.73 5.57
C TRP A 210 11.96 7.23 5.80
N GLU A 211 12.21 6.74 7.01
CA GLU A 211 11.93 5.35 7.39
C GLU A 211 10.42 5.08 7.43
N VAL A 212 9.64 6.03 7.97
CA VAL A 212 8.17 5.93 7.98
C VAL A 212 7.60 5.91 6.56
N ALA A 213 8.12 6.75 5.66
CA ALA A 213 7.72 6.76 4.26
C ALA A 213 8.04 5.41 3.58
N LEU A 214 9.24 4.87 3.80
CA LEU A 214 9.63 3.57 3.26
C LEU A 214 8.74 2.43 3.78
N GLU A 215 8.53 2.37 5.10
CA GLU A 215 7.69 1.35 5.73
C GLU A 215 6.26 1.41 5.21
N THR A 216 5.71 2.62 5.04
CA THR A 216 4.34 2.79 4.51
C THR A 216 4.21 2.42 3.05
N ILE A 217 5.22 2.68 2.21
CA ILE A 217 5.28 2.18 0.83
C ILE A 217 5.29 0.64 0.83
N LEU A 218 6.12 0.02 1.66
CA LEU A 218 6.21 -1.45 1.77
C LEU A 218 4.90 -2.06 2.30
N ASN A 219 4.28 -1.48 3.32
CA ASN A 219 3.02 -1.97 3.88
C ASN A 219 1.84 -1.88 2.89
N LYS A 220 1.89 -0.95 1.92
CA LYS A 220 0.90 -0.91 0.82
C LYS A 220 1.23 -1.86 -0.33
N PHE A 221 2.48 -2.30 -0.47
CA PHE A 221 2.93 -3.28 -1.46
C PHE A 221 3.59 -4.48 -0.81
N LEU A 222 2.74 -5.34 -0.25
CA LEU A 222 3.16 -6.57 0.43
C LEU A 222 4.08 -7.46 -0.42
N PRO A 223 3.92 -7.63 -1.75
CA PRO A 223 4.82 -8.46 -2.56
C PRO A 223 6.28 -8.00 -2.48
N ILE A 224 6.50 -6.68 -2.53
CA ILE A 224 7.82 -6.06 -2.42
C ILE A 224 8.31 -6.14 -0.98
N LYS A 225 7.45 -5.84 0.00
CA LYS A 225 7.78 -5.98 1.43
C LYS A 225 8.33 -7.37 1.72
N PHE A 226 7.63 -8.42 1.28
CA PHE A 226 8.04 -9.79 1.50
C PHE A 226 9.32 -10.15 0.72
N ALA A 227 9.46 -9.71 -0.53
CA ALA A 227 10.65 -9.99 -1.33
C ALA A 227 11.93 -9.35 -0.76
N MET A 228 11.79 -8.21 -0.08
CA MET A 228 12.91 -7.45 0.49
C MET A 228 13.23 -7.85 1.94
N THR A 229 12.22 -7.92 2.79
CA THR A 229 12.40 -8.17 4.23
C THR A 229 12.40 -9.66 4.56
N GLY A 230 11.87 -10.49 3.66
CA GLY A 230 11.57 -11.89 3.94
C GLY A 230 10.44 -12.07 4.95
N ARG A 231 9.69 -11.02 5.30
CA ARG A 231 8.68 -11.09 6.37
C ARG A 231 7.41 -10.32 6.02
N LEU A 232 6.27 -10.95 6.29
CA LEU A 232 4.98 -10.28 6.46
C LEU A 232 4.54 -10.47 7.91
N ASP A 233 4.08 -9.40 8.54
CA ASP A 233 3.67 -9.37 9.93
C ASP A 233 2.23 -9.89 10.12
N LEU A 234 1.83 -10.07 11.38
CA LEU A 234 0.50 -10.56 11.74
C LEU A 234 -0.65 -9.66 11.24
N THR A 235 -0.35 -8.38 11.03
CA THR A 235 -1.29 -7.34 10.57
C THR A 235 -1.36 -7.20 9.06
N ASP A 236 -0.39 -7.77 8.33
CA ASP A 236 -0.35 -7.68 6.87
C ASP A 236 -1.36 -8.67 6.28
N ILE A 237 -2.44 -8.18 5.69
CA ILE A 237 -3.50 -9.01 5.10
C ILE A 237 -3.27 -9.07 3.59
N THR A 238 -3.08 -10.27 3.06
CA THR A 238 -2.93 -10.50 1.61
C THR A 238 -4.22 -10.19 0.86
N ASP A 239 -4.11 -9.39 -0.20
CA ASP A 239 -5.20 -9.03 -1.10
C ASP A 239 -5.18 -9.85 -2.40
N SER A 240 -6.22 -9.69 -3.21
CA SER A 240 -6.29 -10.38 -4.50
C SER A 240 -5.17 -9.89 -5.38
N ASN A 241 -4.52 -10.83 -6.08
CA ASN A 241 -3.29 -10.62 -6.85
C ASN A 241 -2.02 -10.46 -6.00
N PHE A 242 -2.06 -10.72 -4.70
CA PHE A 242 -0.83 -10.85 -3.92
C PHE A 242 0.03 -11.99 -4.48
N TYR A 243 1.33 -11.75 -4.61
CA TYR A 243 2.24 -12.71 -5.20
C TYR A 243 3.62 -12.69 -4.55
N ILE A 244 4.34 -13.80 -4.70
CA ILE A 244 5.69 -13.96 -4.17
C ILE A 244 6.63 -14.52 -5.24
N THR A 245 7.90 -14.15 -5.14
CA THR A 245 8.99 -14.72 -5.93
C THR A 245 9.69 -15.83 -5.15
N LYS A 246 10.22 -16.86 -5.80
CA LYS A 246 11.02 -17.91 -5.12
C LYS A 246 12.32 -17.34 -4.52
N LEU A 247 12.90 -16.32 -5.15
CA LEU A 247 14.14 -15.68 -4.71
C LEU A 247 13.87 -14.47 -3.81
N SER A 248 14.67 -14.32 -2.76
CA SER A 248 14.78 -13.06 -2.04
C SER A 248 15.58 -12.10 -2.92
N LEU A 249 15.16 -10.85 -2.97
CA LEU A 249 15.93 -9.84 -3.69
C LEU A 249 16.86 -9.15 -2.71
N THR A 250 18.14 -9.09 -3.05
CA THR A 250 19.07 -8.15 -2.40
C THR A 250 18.77 -6.74 -2.89
N ARG A 251 19.21 -5.73 -2.13
CA ARG A 251 19.05 -4.31 -2.50
C ARG A 251 19.58 -4.03 -3.92
N ASP A 252 20.77 -4.52 -4.24
CA ASP A 252 21.39 -4.38 -5.56
C ASP A 252 20.60 -5.02 -6.72
N GLN A 253 19.77 -6.03 -6.44
CA GLN A 253 18.90 -6.62 -7.47
C GLN A 253 17.60 -5.82 -7.64
N LEU A 254 17.12 -5.14 -6.59
CA LEU A 254 16.04 -4.17 -6.70
C LEU A 254 16.47 -3.00 -7.60
N ASP A 255 17.69 -2.48 -7.38
CA ASP A 255 18.28 -1.34 -8.11
C ASP A 255 18.30 -1.52 -9.63
N LYS A 256 18.45 -2.76 -10.11
CA LYS A 256 18.40 -3.10 -11.54
C LYS A 256 16.98 -3.27 -12.08
N ASN A 257 15.97 -2.79 -11.35
CA ASN A 257 14.55 -2.88 -11.66
C ASN A 257 14.06 -4.31 -11.93
N LYS A 258 14.64 -5.29 -11.23
CA LYS A 258 14.35 -6.72 -11.47
C LYS A 258 13.19 -7.27 -10.65
N PHE A 259 12.55 -6.47 -9.81
CA PHE A 259 11.35 -6.94 -9.13
C PHE A 259 10.23 -7.10 -10.18
N PRO A 260 9.70 -8.32 -10.35
CA PRO A 260 8.70 -8.57 -11.36
C PRO A 260 7.36 -7.97 -10.93
N ILE A 261 6.95 -6.84 -11.52
CA ILE A 261 5.62 -6.24 -11.29
C ILE A 261 4.56 -7.07 -12.01
N LEU A 262 3.66 -7.72 -11.26
CA LEU A 262 2.67 -8.63 -11.82
C LEU A 262 1.80 -7.97 -12.90
N GLU A 263 1.34 -6.74 -12.66
CA GLU A 263 0.50 -5.98 -13.60
C GLU A 263 1.18 -5.74 -14.94
N TYR A 264 2.51 -5.57 -14.95
CA TYR A 264 3.28 -5.41 -16.18
C TYR A 264 3.19 -6.65 -17.07
N PHE A 265 3.31 -7.85 -16.47
CA PHE A 265 3.21 -9.10 -17.22
C PHE A 265 1.79 -9.38 -17.72
N ILE A 266 0.78 -8.99 -16.92
CA ILE A 266 -0.63 -9.13 -17.30
C ILE A 266 -0.97 -8.22 -18.48
N VAL A 267 -0.62 -6.93 -18.40
CA VAL A 267 -0.96 -5.94 -19.44
C VAL A 267 -0.23 -6.24 -20.75
N ASN A 268 1.05 -6.59 -20.68
CA ASN A 268 1.87 -6.85 -21.87
C ASN A 268 1.76 -8.30 -22.37
N ASN A 269 0.99 -9.14 -21.67
CA ASN A 269 0.82 -10.55 -21.97
C ASN A 269 2.17 -11.29 -22.19
N CYS A 270 3.11 -11.06 -21.28
CA CYS A 270 4.47 -11.62 -21.34
C CYS A 270 4.76 -12.55 -20.16
N CYS A 271 5.73 -13.44 -20.35
CA CYS A 271 6.10 -14.45 -19.36
C CYS A 271 7.30 -13.97 -18.52
N PRO A 272 7.22 -13.95 -17.18
CA PRO A 272 8.36 -13.60 -16.35
C PRO A 272 9.44 -14.70 -16.40
N ILE A 273 10.70 -14.29 -16.32
CA ILE A 273 11.85 -15.21 -16.29
C ILE A 273 11.83 -16.03 -14.99
N GLN A 274 11.46 -15.39 -13.88
CA GLN A 274 11.31 -16.04 -12.58
C GLN A 274 9.85 -16.48 -12.38
N ILE A 275 9.67 -17.53 -11.59
CA ILE A 275 8.34 -18.00 -11.21
C ILE A 275 7.70 -17.01 -10.23
N LEU A 276 6.46 -16.63 -10.52
CA LEU A 276 5.60 -15.87 -9.62
C LEU A 276 4.51 -16.78 -9.10
N TYR A 277 4.47 -17.00 -7.79
CA TYR A 277 3.34 -17.68 -7.16
C TYR A 277 2.30 -16.62 -6.80
N VAL A 278 1.08 -16.74 -7.31
CA VAL A 278 0.03 -15.72 -7.18
C VAL A 278 -1.17 -16.27 -6.40
N ALA A 279 -1.72 -15.47 -5.51
CA ALA A 279 -3.02 -15.70 -4.89
C ALA A 279 -4.05 -14.78 -5.57
N ASN A 280 -5.03 -15.38 -6.26
CA ASN A 280 -6.13 -14.62 -6.86
C ASN A 280 -7.47 -15.09 -6.30
N PHE A 281 -8.23 -14.14 -5.75
CA PHE A 281 -9.53 -14.40 -5.14
C PHE A 281 -10.71 -14.06 -6.08
N GLU A 282 -10.47 -13.50 -7.27
CA GLU A 282 -11.54 -13.04 -8.19
C GLU A 282 -12.47 -14.17 -8.66
N GLU A 283 -13.76 -14.06 -8.37
CA GLU A 283 -14.79 -15.03 -8.77
C GLU A 283 -15.01 -15.08 -10.29
N ASN A 284 -15.15 -16.31 -10.80
CA ASN A 284 -15.47 -16.57 -12.18
C ASN A 284 -16.98 -16.39 -12.42
N TYR A 285 -17.44 -15.16 -12.68
CA TYR A 285 -18.85 -14.84 -12.95
C TYR A 285 -19.47 -15.57 -14.17
N ARG A 286 -18.72 -16.39 -14.92
CA ARG A 286 -19.19 -17.13 -16.10
C ARG A 286 -19.74 -18.54 -15.81
N LEU A 287 -19.43 -19.16 -14.67
CA LEU A 287 -19.96 -20.50 -14.35
C LEU A 287 -21.33 -20.48 -13.65
N SER A 288 -21.78 -19.32 -13.18
CA SER A 288 -23.07 -19.17 -12.50
C SER A 288 -24.28 -19.07 -13.45
N SER A 289 -24.08 -19.02 -14.77
CA SER A 289 -25.15 -18.87 -15.76
C SER A 289 -25.46 -20.14 -16.57
N SER A 290 -24.94 -21.31 -16.17
CA SER A 290 -25.37 -22.60 -16.75
C SER A 290 -26.21 -23.38 -15.73
N GLY A 291 -27.34 -22.79 -15.36
CA GLY A 291 -28.41 -23.47 -14.66
C GLY A 291 -29.44 -24.03 -15.66
N SER A 292 -29.84 -25.27 -15.43
CA SER A 292 -30.93 -26.01 -16.08
C SER A 292 -30.63 -26.65 -17.44
N LEU A 293 -30.36 -27.96 -17.42
CA LEU A 293 -31.23 -28.90 -18.13
C LEU A 293 -31.23 -30.27 -17.41
N THR A 294 -32.42 -30.73 -17.09
CA THR A 294 -32.76 -31.99 -16.43
C THR A 294 -32.41 -33.22 -17.29
N SER A 295 -31.89 -34.30 -16.68
CA SER A 295 -32.36 -35.66 -16.99
C SER A 295 -31.87 -36.70 -15.99
N LYS A 296 -32.78 -37.60 -15.61
CA LYS A 296 -32.63 -38.76 -14.73
C LYS A 296 -31.78 -39.86 -15.40
N ARG A 297 -31.00 -40.63 -14.62
CA ARG A 297 -31.19 -42.10 -14.39
C ARG A 297 -29.92 -42.83 -13.87
N THR A 298 -30.12 -43.51 -12.74
CA THR A 298 -29.70 -44.88 -12.34
C THR A 298 -28.22 -45.30 -12.24
N ALA A 299 -27.95 -46.02 -11.14
CA ALA A 299 -26.71 -46.66 -10.75
C ALA A 299 -26.29 -47.86 -11.62
N SER A 300 -24.97 -48.04 -11.86
CA SER A 300 -24.22 -49.29 -11.58
C SER A 300 -22.73 -49.18 -11.92
N THR A 301 -21.93 -49.79 -11.05
CA THR A 301 -20.53 -50.25 -11.11
C THR A 301 -19.73 -50.32 -12.43
N LYS A 302 -18.48 -49.87 -12.29
CA LYS A 302 -17.20 -50.30 -12.90
C LYS A 302 -16.95 -50.11 -14.41
N SER A 303 -15.83 -49.41 -14.62
CA SER A 303 -14.76 -49.66 -15.60
C SER A 303 -14.62 -48.64 -16.74
N ILE A 304 -13.33 -48.43 -17.06
CA ILE A 304 -12.75 -47.87 -18.28
C ILE A 304 -12.34 -46.39 -18.17
N LEU A 305 -11.01 -46.22 -18.09
CA LEU A 305 -10.32 -45.02 -18.51
C LEU A 305 -10.85 -44.58 -19.87
N SER A 306 -11.44 -43.40 -19.92
CA SER A 306 -11.54 -42.64 -21.16
C SER A 306 -11.25 -41.18 -20.88
N LYS A 307 -10.16 -40.72 -21.49
CA LYS A 307 -9.84 -39.32 -21.79
C LYS A 307 -11.10 -38.49 -22.01
N ASN A 308 -11.19 -37.37 -21.29
CA ASN A 308 -11.57 -36.03 -21.76
C ASN A 308 -12.27 -35.26 -20.64
N GLU A 309 -11.55 -34.31 -20.05
CA GLU A 309 -12.08 -32.99 -19.70
C GLU A 309 -10.90 -32.01 -19.63
N SER A 310 -10.26 -31.84 -20.78
CA SER A 310 -9.39 -30.71 -21.06
C SER A 310 -10.26 -29.45 -21.18
N VAL A 311 -10.34 -28.65 -20.11
CA VAL A 311 -10.83 -27.27 -20.20
C VAL A 311 -9.70 -26.39 -20.74
N LEU A 312 -9.25 -26.70 -21.95
CA LEU A 312 -8.38 -25.87 -22.76
C LEU A 312 -8.85 -26.02 -24.21
N SER A 313 -9.80 -25.18 -24.60
CA SER A 313 -10.11 -24.97 -26.00
C SER A 313 -8.94 -24.24 -26.65
N MET A 314 -8.03 -24.97 -27.30
CA MET A 314 -7.16 -24.40 -28.31
C MET A 314 -7.97 -24.18 -29.59
N THR A 315 -8.22 -22.92 -29.92
CA THR A 315 -8.45 -22.50 -31.31
C THR A 315 -7.36 -21.53 -31.72
N ASN A 316 -6.65 -21.90 -32.78
CA ASN A 316 -5.68 -21.08 -33.50
C ASN A 316 -6.29 -19.74 -33.91
N SER A 317 -5.97 -18.69 -33.15
CA SER A 317 -6.04 -17.31 -33.60
C SER A 317 -5.22 -16.47 -32.62
N TYR A 318 -4.22 -15.75 -33.11
CA TYR A 318 -3.46 -14.75 -32.37
C TYR A 318 -4.32 -13.52 -32.05
N LYS A 319 -5.40 -13.75 -31.31
CA LYS A 319 -6.19 -12.75 -30.60
C LYS A 319 -6.34 -13.26 -29.19
N CYS A 320 -5.34 -12.91 -28.38
CA CYS A 320 -5.37 -13.07 -26.93
C CYS A 320 -6.51 -12.20 -26.36
N GLU A 321 -7.71 -12.74 -26.35
CA GLU A 321 -8.84 -12.16 -25.64
C GLU A 321 -8.58 -12.35 -24.13
N LYS A 322 -7.99 -11.32 -23.51
CA LYS A 322 -7.88 -11.09 -22.05
C LYS A 322 -7.61 -12.35 -21.20
N PHE A 323 -6.34 -12.71 -21.06
CA PHE A 323 -5.86 -13.61 -19.99
C PHE A 323 -6.35 -13.10 -18.62
N ARG A 324 -7.33 -13.78 -18.01
CA ARG A 324 -7.75 -13.56 -16.63
C ARG A 324 -7.39 -14.81 -15.83
N TYR A 325 -6.34 -14.71 -15.02
CA TYR A 325 -5.82 -15.80 -14.19
C TYR A 325 -6.75 -16.12 -13.03
N VAL A 326 -7.87 -16.80 -13.27
CA VAL A 326 -8.77 -17.20 -12.17
C VAL A 326 -8.23 -18.44 -11.48
N ASP A 327 -7.99 -18.36 -10.17
CA ASP A 327 -7.56 -19.49 -9.35
C ASP A 327 -8.76 -20.25 -8.80
N VAL A 328 -9.33 -21.14 -9.64
CA VAL A 328 -10.52 -21.93 -9.31
C VAL A 328 -10.29 -22.81 -8.07
N TYR A 329 -9.11 -23.38 -7.93
CA TYR A 329 -8.79 -24.26 -6.80
C TYR A 329 -8.62 -23.49 -5.50
N LEU A 330 -8.01 -22.30 -5.53
CA LEU A 330 -7.88 -21.49 -4.32
C LEU A 330 -9.25 -21.07 -3.78
N GLN A 331 -10.21 -20.78 -4.65
CA GLN A 331 -11.59 -20.50 -4.25
C GLN A 331 -12.24 -21.70 -3.56
N GLU A 332 -12.15 -22.88 -4.18
CA GLU A 332 -12.63 -24.13 -3.60
C GLU A 332 -11.97 -24.39 -2.23
N TYR A 333 -10.67 -24.08 -2.09
CA TYR A 333 -9.95 -24.21 -0.84
C TYR A 333 -10.48 -23.24 0.21
N ILE A 334 -10.70 -21.97 -0.13
CA ILE A 334 -11.25 -20.96 0.79
C ILE A 334 -12.65 -21.37 1.26
N GLU A 335 -13.52 -21.79 0.35
CA GLU A 335 -14.87 -22.26 0.67
C GLU A 335 -14.82 -23.49 1.58
N THR A 336 -14.02 -24.49 1.22
CA THR A 336 -13.83 -25.71 2.02
C THR A 336 -13.33 -25.35 3.42
N MET A 337 -12.36 -24.45 3.54
CA MET A 337 -11.84 -24.00 4.83
C MET A 337 -12.89 -23.29 5.67
N LYS A 338 -13.70 -22.40 5.07
CA LYS A 338 -14.85 -21.79 5.75
C LYS A 338 -15.83 -22.86 6.25
N THR A 339 -16.11 -23.90 5.47
CA THR A 339 -16.98 -25.01 5.93
C THR A 339 -16.39 -25.82 7.09
N ILE A 340 -15.08 -26.11 7.05
CA ILE A 340 -14.38 -26.85 8.12
C ILE A 340 -14.41 -26.03 9.40
N LEU A 341 -14.13 -24.73 9.34
CA LEU A 341 -14.16 -23.85 10.50
C LEU A 341 -15.58 -23.69 11.06
N ASN A 342 -16.60 -23.62 10.19
CA ASN A 342 -18.00 -23.61 10.61
C ASN A 342 -18.41 -24.86 11.39
N ARG A 343 -18.04 -26.05 10.90
CA ARG A 343 -18.33 -27.31 11.59
C ARG A 343 -17.70 -27.40 12.96
N ASN A 344 -16.57 -26.72 13.16
CA ASN A 344 -15.87 -26.65 14.44
C ASN A 344 -16.29 -25.43 15.30
N GLY A 345 -17.28 -24.65 14.88
CA GLY A 345 -17.85 -23.54 15.66
C GLY A 345 -17.02 -22.25 15.67
N PHE A 346 -16.17 -22.01 14.67
CA PHE A 346 -15.16 -20.93 14.69
C PHE A 346 -15.47 -19.68 13.83
N LEU A 347 -16.63 -19.57 13.18
CA LEU A 347 -17.04 -18.33 12.53
C LEU A 347 -17.84 -17.45 13.50
N SER A 348 -17.29 -16.28 13.80
CA SER A 348 -18.02 -15.13 14.33
C SER A 348 -18.56 -14.31 13.16
N ILE A 349 -19.86 -14.04 13.19
CA ILE A 349 -20.54 -13.00 12.40
C ILE A 349 -19.67 -11.73 12.43
N GLU A 350 -19.52 -11.07 11.27
CA GLU A 350 -18.69 -9.89 11.04
C GLU A 350 -19.07 -8.65 11.89
N SER A 351 -19.94 -8.78 12.89
CA SER A 351 -20.62 -7.67 13.57
C SER A 351 -20.02 -7.18 14.88
N ASP A 352 -19.03 -7.83 15.50
CA ASP A 352 -18.50 -7.39 16.81
C ASP A 352 -16.98 -7.15 16.82
N ARG A 353 -16.51 -6.29 15.90
CA ARG A 353 -15.10 -5.87 15.80
C ARG A 353 -14.62 -4.92 16.91
N LYS A 354 -15.37 -4.71 17.99
CA LYS A 354 -14.98 -3.76 19.05
C LYS A 354 -14.58 -4.37 20.38
N ASP A 355 -14.98 -5.60 20.74
CA ASP A 355 -14.67 -6.17 22.07
C ASP A 355 -14.39 -7.69 22.10
N SER A 356 -14.00 -8.32 20.99
CA SER A 356 -13.73 -9.76 20.99
C SER A 356 -12.36 -10.09 21.61
N VAL A 357 -12.37 -10.57 22.86
CA VAL A 357 -11.20 -11.16 23.50
C VAL A 357 -10.65 -12.29 22.63
N VAL A 358 -9.39 -12.19 22.22
CA VAL A 358 -8.70 -13.23 21.45
C VAL A 358 -8.51 -14.46 22.31
N ASP A 359 -9.24 -15.54 22.02
CA ASP A 359 -9.02 -16.82 22.66
C ASP A 359 -7.84 -17.57 22.01
N GLY A 360 -6.79 -17.84 22.81
CA GLY A 360 -5.59 -18.53 22.37
C GLY A 360 -5.86 -19.97 21.90
N ASP A 361 -6.85 -20.66 22.48
CA ASP A 361 -7.18 -22.03 22.07
C ASP A 361 -7.90 -22.07 20.73
N THR A 362 -8.74 -21.06 20.45
CA THR A 362 -9.34 -20.86 19.13
C THR A 362 -8.27 -20.59 18.06
N ILE A 363 -7.27 -19.74 18.34
CA ILE A 363 -6.15 -19.50 17.42
C ILE A 363 -5.39 -20.80 17.13
N LYS A 364 -5.02 -21.55 18.17
CA LYS A 364 -4.32 -22.84 18.01
C LYS A 364 -5.11 -23.78 17.11
N LYS A 365 -6.39 -24.02 17.43
CA LYS A 365 -7.23 -24.95 16.66
C LYS A 365 -7.40 -24.51 15.21
N LYS A 366 -7.63 -23.21 14.95
CA LYS A 366 -7.67 -22.66 13.59
C LYS A 366 -6.36 -22.93 12.84
N ALA A 367 -5.23 -22.62 13.45
CA ALA A 367 -3.92 -22.82 12.83
C ALA A 367 -3.65 -24.29 12.50
N LEU A 368 -3.99 -25.20 13.41
CA LEU A 368 -3.83 -26.64 13.21
C LEU A 368 -4.68 -27.16 12.03
N LEU A 369 -5.96 -26.75 11.95
CA LEU A 369 -6.85 -27.14 10.86
C LEU A 369 -6.37 -26.63 9.49
N ILE A 370 -5.89 -25.37 9.42
CA ILE A 370 -5.31 -24.83 8.18
C ILE A 370 -4.02 -25.59 7.83
N GLY A 371 -3.17 -25.87 8.81
CA GLY A 371 -1.91 -26.58 8.59
C GLY A 371 -2.12 -28.00 8.05
N GLU A 372 -3.07 -28.74 8.62
CA GLU A 372 -3.47 -30.06 8.14
C GLU A 372 -3.99 -30.01 6.70
N PHE A 373 -4.85 -29.03 6.40
CA PHE A 373 -5.40 -28.83 5.07
C PHE A 373 -4.29 -28.55 4.04
N VAL A 374 -3.39 -27.61 4.33
CA VAL A 374 -2.27 -27.25 3.44
C VAL A 374 -1.36 -28.44 3.18
N ALA A 375 -1.00 -29.18 4.23
CA ALA A 375 -0.14 -30.36 4.08
C ALA A 375 -0.78 -31.45 3.23
N LYS A 376 -2.12 -31.59 3.30
CA LYS A 376 -2.88 -32.51 2.45
C LYS A 376 -2.94 -32.05 0.99
N GLN A 377 -3.15 -30.76 0.72
CA GLN A 377 -3.26 -30.25 -0.66
C GLN A 377 -1.91 -30.20 -1.40
N MET A 378 -0.82 -29.89 -0.68
CA MET A 378 0.53 -29.74 -1.25
C MET A 378 1.47 -30.92 -0.92
N GLY A 379 0.90 -32.06 -0.57
CA GLY A 379 1.61 -33.29 -0.20
C GLY A 379 2.15 -34.12 -1.36
N GLY A 380 1.70 -33.85 -2.59
CA GLY A 380 1.94 -34.70 -3.75
C GLY A 380 1.01 -35.91 -3.83
N THR A 381 1.22 -36.76 -4.84
CA THR A 381 0.40 -37.95 -5.11
C THR A 381 0.80 -39.17 -4.29
N ASP A 382 2.06 -39.25 -3.87
CA ASP A 382 2.56 -40.34 -3.03
C ASP A 382 2.55 -39.95 -1.55
N ARG A 383 1.98 -40.83 -0.72
CA ARG A 383 1.94 -40.66 0.74
C ARG A 383 3.25 -41.09 1.42
N PHE A 384 4.08 -41.86 0.73
CA PHE A 384 5.29 -42.47 1.28
C PHE A 384 6.57 -41.74 0.84
N GLU A 385 6.56 -41.11 -0.34
CA GLU A 385 7.67 -40.28 -0.80
C GLU A 385 7.51 -38.85 -0.30
N ARG A 386 8.52 -38.35 0.43
CA ARG A 386 8.55 -36.96 0.88
C ARG A 386 8.75 -36.05 -0.33
N CYS A 387 8.02 -34.94 -0.39
CA CYS A 387 8.24 -33.92 -1.41
C CYS A 387 9.72 -33.51 -1.43
N SER A 388 10.37 -33.68 -2.58
CA SER A 388 11.75 -33.25 -2.81
C SER A 388 11.78 -31.97 -3.65
N ILE A 389 12.93 -31.29 -3.68
CA ILE A 389 13.15 -30.15 -4.57
C ILE A 389 12.96 -30.57 -6.04
N HIS A 390 13.41 -31.77 -6.40
CA HIS A 390 13.26 -32.30 -7.75
C HIS A 390 11.78 -32.50 -8.12
N THR A 391 10.99 -33.11 -7.23
CA THR A 391 9.55 -33.32 -7.44
C THR A 391 8.81 -31.99 -7.58
N LEU A 392 9.15 -31.01 -6.75
CA LEU A 392 8.60 -29.65 -6.86
C LEU A 392 8.96 -29.01 -8.19
N ASP A 393 10.22 -29.07 -8.61
CA ASP A 393 10.68 -28.44 -9.85
C ASP A 393 10.04 -29.11 -11.09
N LEU A 394 9.86 -30.43 -11.09
CA LEU A 394 9.10 -31.14 -12.13
C LEU A 394 7.66 -30.67 -12.20
N HIS A 395 6.95 -30.68 -11.06
CA HIS A 395 5.57 -30.24 -10.98
C HIS A 395 5.38 -28.79 -11.43
N VAL A 396 6.27 -27.89 -11.01
CA VAL A 396 6.27 -26.49 -11.44
C VAL A 396 6.50 -26.36 -12.95
N ASN A 397 7.37 -27.18 -13.54
CA ASN A 397 7.61 -27.15 -14.98
C ASN A 397 6.42 -27.72 -15.78
N GLU A 398 5.73 -28.74 -15.27
CA GLU A 398 4.47 -29.23 -15.84
C GLU A 398 3.42 -28.12 -15.86
N LEU A 399 3.23 -27.42 -14.72
CA LEU A 399 2.31 -26.29 -14.63
C LEU A 399 2.68 -25.15 -15.58
N LYS A 400 3.97 -24.84 -15.77
CA LYS A 400 4.39 -23.82 -16.75
C LYS A 400 3.99 -24.18 -18.18
N VAL A 401 4.09 -25.46 -18.54
CA VAL A 401 3.69 -25.96 -19.87
C VAL A 401 2.17 -25.93 -20.00
N GLU A 402 1.43 -26.31 -18.96
CA GLU A 402 -0.03 -26.31 -18.95
C GLU A 402 -0.63 -24.90 -19.01
N ILE A 403 -0.11 -23.98 -18.19
CA ILE A 403 -0.56 -22.58 -18.09
C ILE A 403 0.03 -21.72 -19.22
N MET A 404 1.08 -22.20 -19.89
CA MET A 404 1.88 -21.45 -20.87
C MET A 404 2.47 -20.14 -20.32
N ASN A 405 2.71 -20.08 -19.01
CA ASN A 405 3.30 -18.92 -18.34
C ASN A 405 4.04 -19.33 -17.04
N SER A 406 4.97 -18.50 -16.57
CA SER A 406 5.66 -18.63 -15.28
C SER A 406 4.91 -17.97 -14.11
N ILE A 407 3.71 -17.47 -14.36
CA ILE A 407 2.77 -16.99 -13.34
C ILE A 407 1.89 -18.18 -12.92
N ILE A 408 2.15 -18.72 -11.73
CA ILE A 408 1.53 -19.95 -11.23
C ILE A 408 0.57 -19.59 -10.09
N PRO A 409 -0.74 -19.79 -10.23
CA PRO A 409 -1.68 -19.63 -9.13
C PRO A 409 -1.41 -20.66 -8.03
N VAL A 410 -1.42 -20.22 -6.77
CA VAL A 410 -1.07 -21.08 -5.62
C VAL A 410 -2.03 -22.25 -5.45
N GLY A 411 -3.30 -22.08 -5.81
CA GLY A 411 -4.30 -23.14 -5.75
C GLY A 411 -4.04 -24.28 -6.73
N TRP A 412 -3.23 -24.08 -7.78
CA TRP A 412 -2.88 -25.12 -8.75
C TRP A 412 -1.76 -26.04 -8.27
N MET A 413 -1.03 -25.63 -7.23
CA MET A 413 0.08 -26.41 -6.71
C MET A 413 -0.42 -27.64 -5.94
N ARG A 414 0.11 -28.81 -6.31
CA ARG A 414 -0.13 -30.11 -5.63
C ARG A 414 1.09 -30.61 -4.87
N VAL A 415 2.26 -30.09 -5.21
CA VAL A 415 3.53 -30.37 -4.54
C VAL A 415 4.08 -29.03 -4.04
N GLY A 416 4.39 -28.94 -2.76
CA GLY A 416 4.99 -27.75 -2.15
C GLY A 416 6.00 -28.10 -1.08
N LEU A 417 7.04 -27.28 -0.94
CA LEU A 417 7.99 -27.34 0.18
C LEU A 417 7.64 -26.25 1.20
N HIS A 418 8.62 -25.88 2.01
CA HIS A 418 8.47 -24.89 3.08
C HIS A 418 7.81 -23.59 2.61
N LEU A 419 8.30 -22.97 1.53
CA LEU A 419 7.84 -21.65 1.09
C LEU A 419 6.43 -21.72 0.49
N GLU A 420 6.18 -22.68 -0.40
CA GLU A 420 4.88 -22.82 -1.09
C GLU A 420 3.76 -23.14 -0.10
N ARG A 421 4.03 -24.05 0.86
CA ARG A 421 3.08 -24.38 1.92
C ARG A 421 2.84 -23.20 2.86
N ALA A 422 3.89 -22.50 3.28
CA ALA A 422 3.75 -21.32 4.12
C ALA A 422 2.95 -20.21 3.40
N PHE A 423 3.15 -20.05 2.09
CA PHE A 423 2.42 -19.11 1.27
C PHE A 423 0.92 -19.44 1.21
N LEU A 424 0.55 -20.69 0.87
CA LEU A 424 -0.86 -21.11 0.87
C LEU A 424 -1.49 -20.98 2.26
N PHE A 425 -0.76 -21.33 3.32
CA PHE A 425 -1.23 -21.16 4.69
C PHE A 425 -1.54 -19.70 4.98
N LYS A 426 -0.61 -18.77 4.68
CA LYS A 426 -0.80 -17.33 4.93
C LYS A 426 -2.04 -16.81 4.20
N VAL A 427 -2.17 -17.16 2.92
CA VAL A 427 -3.31 -16.77 2.09
C VAL A 427 -4.64 -17.28 2.69
N LEU A 428 -4.71 -18.55 3.09
CA LEU A 428 -5.92 -19.10 3.72
C LEU A 428 -6.20 -18.48 5.09
N ALA A 429 -5.16 -18.26 5.90
CA ALA A 429 -5.26 -17.66 7.23
C ALA A 429 -5.87 -16.25 7.16
N ASP A 430 -5.42 -15.43 6.21
CA ASP A 430 -5.94 -14.07 6.00
C ASP A 430 -7.42 -14.08 5.60
N GLN A 431 -7.84 -15.03 4.75
CA GLN A 431 -9.24 -15.17 4.31
C GLN A 431 -10.20 -15.66 5.41
N VAL A 432 -9.68 -16.26 6.49
CA VAL A 432 -10.48 -16.75 7.63
C VAL A 432 -10.23 -15.97 8.92
N GLY A 433 -9.50 -14.86 8.84
CA GLY A 433 -9.22 -13.96 9.96
C GLY A 433 -8.31 -14.54 11.03
N LEU A 434 -7.35 -15.40 10.67
CA LEU A 434 -6.30 -15.87 11.56
C LEU A 434 -5.04 -14.98 11.39
N PRO A 435 -4.63 -14.21 12.41
CA PRO A 435 -3.39 -13.44 12.35
C PRO A 435 -2.18 -14.36 12.25
N ALA A 436 -1.49 -14.33 11.11
CA ALA A 436 -0.36 -15.17 10.79
C ALA A 436 0.74 -14.35 10.10
N ALA A 437 1.98 -14.54 10.51
CA ALA A 437 3.14 -13.91 9.90
C ALA A 437 3.80 -14.90 8.93
N LEU A 438 4.10 -14.46 7.72
CA LEU A 438 4.81 -15.26 6.73
C LEU A 438 6.29 -14.89 6.77
N VAL A 439 7.15 -15.87 6.99
CA VAL A 439 8.59 -15.64 7.14
C VAL A 439 9.37 -16.48 6.15
N ARG A 440 10.40 -15.87 5.58
CA ARG A 440 11.38 -16.47 4.68
C ARG A 440 12.73 -16.44 5.37
N GLY A 441 13.36 -17.61 5.43
CA GLY A 441 14.71 -17.76 5.95
C GLY A 441 15.77 -17.25 4.97
N GLN A 442 16.98 -17.05 5.50
CA GLN A 442 18.16 -16.61 4.74
C GLN A 442 18.50 -17.56 3.57
N TYR A 443 18.20 -18.85 3.73
CA TYR A 443 18.23 -19.81 2.63
C TYR A 443 16.86 -19.80 1.95
N HIS A 444 16.82 -19.16 0.77
CA HIS A 444 15.65 -18.83 -0.08
C HIS A 444 14.54 -19.90 -0.22
N GLN A 445 14.82 -21.16 0.11
CA GLN A 445 13.88 -22.29 0.02
C GLN A 445 13.15 -22.60 1.33
N ARG A 446 13.54 -21.97 2.45
CA ARG A 446 12.89 -22.16 3.74
C ARG A 446 11.93 -21.01 4.01
N GLY A 447 10.65 -21.32 4.10
CA GLY A 447 9.62 -20.43 4.59
C GLY A 447 8.83 -21.10 5.72
N TRP A 448 8.31 -20.31 6.65
CA TRP A 448 7.45 -20.81 7.71
C TRP A 448 6.38 -19.77 8.06
N VAL A 449 5.41 -20.21 8.85
CA VAL A 449 4.38 -19.33 9.39
C VAL A 449 4.53 -19.24 10.89
N GLU A 450 4.47 -18.02 11.40
CA GLU A 450 4.42 -17.75 12.83
C GLU A 450 3.04 -17.24 13.21
N ILE A 451 2.54 -17.66 14.36
CA ILE A 451 1.24 -17.24 14.91
C ILE A 451 1.40 -16.69 16.33
N ALA A 452 0.51 -15.77 16.68
CA ALA A 452 0.41 -15.24 18.04
C ALA A 452 -0.64 -16.02 18.83
N VAL A 453 -0.19 -16.87 19.73
CA VAL A 453 -1.01 -17.64 20.65
C VAL A 453 -0.90 -16.95 22.01
N PRO A 454 -1.84 -16.07 22.39
CA PRO A 454 -1.76 -15.37 23.67
C PRO A 454 -1.82 -16.37 24.83
N CYS A 455 -0.88 -16.28 25.76
CA CYS A 455 -0.95 -16.97 27.04
C CYS A 455 -1.80 -16.10 27.98
N ILE A 456 -3.09 -16.45 28.11
CA ILE A 456 -4.02 -15.68 28.94
C ILE A 456 -3.95 -16.24 30.37
N PRO A 457 -3.57 -15.45 31.39
CA PRO A 457 -3.63 -15.91 32.77
C PRO A 457 -5.08 -16.21 33.19
N PRO A 458 -5.31 -17.16 34.11
CA PRO A 458 -6.63 -17.31 34.73
C PRO A 458 -7.00 -15.99 35.43
N ALA A 459 -8.29 -15.63 35.35
CA ALA A 459 -8.87 -14.30 35.60
C ALA A 459 -8.26 -13.49 36.77
N PRO A 460 -8.27 -12.13 36.69
CA PRO A 460 -9.01 -11.30 35.72
C PRO A 460 -8.31 -11.16 34.37
N ARG A 461 -9.10 -11.24 33.29
CA ARG A 461 -8.63 -11.22 31.88
C ARG A 461 -8.51 -9.77 31.38
N PRO A 462 -7.31 -9.27 31.04
CA PRO A 462 -7.20 -8.01 30.31
C PRO A 462 -7.71 -8.19 28.88
N ALA A 463 -8.43 -7.21 28.35
CA ALA A 463 -8.72 -7.15 26.92
C ALA A 463 -7.40 -6.90 26.18
N TYR A 464 -6.82 -7.94 25.56
CA TYR A 464 -5.64 -7.78 24.73
C TYR A 464 -6.07 -7.39 23.32
N PRO A 465 -5.81 -6.15 22.87
CA PRO A 465 -6.15 -5.77 21.52
C PRO A 465 -5.23 -6.49 20.52
N HIS A 466 -5.78 -6.84 19.35
CA HIS A 466 -5.11 -7.63 18.31
C HIS A 466 -3.76 -7.04 17.84
N HIS A 467 -3.56 -5.72 17.94
CA HIS A 467 -2.32 -5.04 17.54
C HIS A 467 -1.14 -5.23 18.52
N LEU A 468 -1.38 -5.75 19.73
CA LEU A 468 -0.32 -6.08 20.70
C LEU A 468 0.09 -7.56 20.65
N LEU A 469 -0.54 -8.36 19.77
CA LEU A 469 -0.18 -9.75 19.58
C LEU A 469 1.25 -9.86 19.03
N ARG A 470 2.06 -10.70 19.67
CA ARG A 470 3.40 -11.03 19.20
C ARG A 470 3.44 -12.49 18.74
N PRO A 471 4.16 -12.79 17.65
CA PRO A 471 4.41 -14.17 17.26
C PRO A 471 5.02 -14.93 18.44
N SER A 472 4.53 -16.16 18.65
CA SER A 472 4.92 -16.99 19.80
C SER A 472 5.18 -18.44 19.41
N HIS A 473 4.61 -18.90 18.28
CA HIS A 473 4.75 -20.26 17.81
C HIS A 473 4.96 -20.29 16.29
N VAL A 474 5.73 -21.26 15.82
CA VAL A 474 5.86 -21.66 14.42
C VAL A 474 4.90 -22.81 14.13
N VAL A 475 4.19 -22.72 13.01
CA VAL A 475 3.38 -23.81 12.48
C VAL A 475 4.25 -24.73 11.64
N ASP A 476 4.37 -25.99 12.03
CA ASP A 476 5.03 -26.99 11.18
C ASP A 476 4.10 -27.43 10.06
N LEU A 477 4.57 -27.26 8.82
CA LEU A 477 3.86 -27.64 7.59
C LEU A 477 4.56 -28.77 6.85
N MET A 478 5.62 -29.35 7.40
CA MET A 478 6.50 -30.30 6.72
C MET A 478 6.57 -31.66 7.40
N ALA A 479 7.12 -31.73 8.62
CA ALA A 479 7.47 -33.00 9.26
C ALA A 479 6.30 -33.57 10.07
N SER A 480 5.64 -32.69 10.81
CA SER A 480 4.51 -32.98 11.68
C SER A 480 3.46 -31.89 11.51
N PRO A 481 2.78 -31.83 10.34
CA PRO A 481 1.63 -30.95 10.18
C PRO A 481 0.66 -31.26 11.31
N VAL A 482 0.16 -30.21 12.00
CA VAL A 482 -0.57 -30.28 13.30
C VAL A 482 0.33 -30.10 14.55
N THR A 483 1.58 -29.67 14.40
CA THR A 483 2.42 -29.27 15.55
C THR A 483 2.72 -27.77 15.56
N LEU A 484 2.60 -27.16 16.74
CA LEU A 484 3.00 -25.77 17.00
C LEU A 484 4.25 -25.79 17.88
N TYR A 485 5.34 -25.22 17.38
CA TYR A 485 6.61 -25.11 18.12
C TYR A 485 6.74 -23.72 18.72
N PRO A 486 7.02 -23.56 20.02
CA PRO A 486 7.28 -22.24 20.59
C PRO A 486 8.51 -21.59 19.94
N LEU A 487 8.46 -20.27 19.74
CA LEU A 487 9.55 -19.47 19.17
C LEU A 487 10.72 -19.26 20.12
#